data_AF-A0A5E6QAD2-F1
#
_entry.id   AF-A0A5E6QAD2-F1
#
_cell.length_a   1.000
_cell.length_b   1.000
_cell.length_c   1.000
_cell.angle_alpha   90.00
_cell.angle_beta   90.00
_cell.angle_gamma   90.00
#
_symmetry.space_group_name_H-M   'P 1'
#
loop_
_entity.id
_entity.type
_entity.pdbx_description
1 polymer ?
#
loop_
_entity_poly.entity_id
_entity_poly.type
_entity_poly.pdbx_seq_one_letter_code
_entity_poly.pdbx_strand_id
1 'polypeptide(L)'
;MATDQPSPALKEIFNAERLKHIATEMTAVYPDFNARAFLKRANDGLAELSIMQRMARVSESLHAVLPLSFEESLEVLRALAPRLNSGFVSISLPHYVATYGAHAFEPSMAALKYFTTFGSAEFAIRYFLRTELKRTLAVMHDWSLDKNEHVRRLASEGCRPRLPWSFRLEQIQADPSLAATILDNLKADDSLYVRKSVANHLNDITKDHPEWVLDLIESWSLENRHTAWIARHALRSLIKQGNQRALAIIGAGGKPEVEIIEVKVEPAVIALGEKITLSFSVKSTVEDSQRLVIDYAIDYVKANGSTSAKVFKLKALTLPGKACERIARGQHIKALTTRKHYAGTHAVHVLVNGERLASTAFEITADAD
;
A
#
# COMPACT_ATOMS: atom_id res chain seq x y z
N MET A 1 -6.61 -4.93 -35.56
CA MET A 1 -7.40 -5.49 -34.44
C MET A 1 -6.43 -6.05 -33.42
N ALA A 2 -5.98 -5.23 -32.47
CA ALA A 2 -5.25 -5.76 -31.32
C ALA A 2 -6.30 -6.39 -30.41
N THR A 3 -6.27 -7.71 -30.27
CA THR A 3 -7.11 -8.46 -29.36
C THR A 3 -6.80 -8.00 -27.95
N ASP A 4 -7.76 -7.32 -27.35
CA ASP A 4 -7.78 -6.89 -25.95
C ASP A 4 -7.98 -8.15 -25.07
N GLN A 5 -6.99 -9.04 -25.03
CA GLN A 5 -7.02 -10.18 -24.14
C GLN A 5 -6.83 -9.68 -22.71
N PRO A 6 -7.80 -9.89 -21.81
CA PRO A 6 -7.67 -9.42 -20.43
C PRO A 6 -6.47 -10.12 -19.78
N SER A 7 -5.62 -9.33 -19.12
CA SER A 7 -4.52 -9.90 -18.32
C SER A 7 -5.09 -10.92 -17.32
N PRO A 8 -4.46 -12.10 -17.16
CA PRO A 8 -4.93 -13.10 -16.23
C PRO A 8 -5.12 -12.54 -14.81
N ALA A 9 -6.17 -13.00 -14.13
CA ALA A 9 -6.42 -12.60 -12.74
C ALA A 9 -5.22 -12.97 -11.86
N LEU A 10 -4.90 -12.14 -10.86
CA LEU A 10 -3.71 -12.32 -10.02
C LEU A 10 -3.65 -13.70 -9.33
N LYS A 11 -4.81 -14.33 -9.06
CA LYS A 11 -4.89 -15.68 -8.47
C LYS A 11 -4.23 -16.76 -9.33
N GLU A 12 -4.10 -16.55 -10.65
CA GLU A 12 -3.47 -17.49 -11.58
C GLU A 12 -1.94 -17.57 -11.42
N ILE A 13 -1.34 -16.76 -10.55
CA ILE A 13 0.04 -16.97 -10.10
C ILE A 13 0.23 -18.32 -9.39
N PHE A 14 -0.84 -18.84 -8.75
CA PHE A 14 -0.95 -20.19 -8.18
C PHE A 14 -1.89 -21.05 -9.05
N ASN A 15 -1.62 -21.15 -10.35
CA ASN A 15 -2.32 -22.09 -11.24
C ASN A 15 -1.75 -23.53 -11.06
N ALA A 16 -2.38 -24.51 -11.73
CA ALA A 16 -1.95 -25.91 -11.66
C ALA A 16 -0.49 -26.13 -12.10
N GLU A 17 0.00 -25.36 -13.08
CA GLU A 17 1.39 -25.42 -13.54
C GLU A 17 2.36 -24.96 -12.44
N ARG A 18 2.02 -23.89 -11.71
CA ARG A 18 2.82 -23.44 -10.56
C ARG A 18 2.84 -24.50 -9.46
N LEU A 19 1.72 -25.16 -9.20
CA LEU A 19 1.68 -26.25 -8.21
C LEU A 19 2.58 -27.42 -8.64
N LYS A 20 2.59 -27.76 -9.93
CA LYS A 20 3.52 -28.76 -10.49
C LYS A 20 4.98 -28.33 -10.34
N HIS A 21 5.30 -27.06 -10.60
CA HIS A 21 6.64 -26.50 -10.36
C HIS A 21 7.07 -26.69 -8.90
N ILE A 22 6.21 -26.29 -7.95
CA ILE A 22 6.50 -26.46 -6.51
C ILE A 22 6.74 -27.93 -6.17
N ALA A 23 5.91 -28.83 -6.68
CA ALA A 23 6.07 -30.27 -6.43
C ALA A 23 7.40 -30.82 -6.97
N THR A 24 7.79 -30.43 -8.19
CA THR A 24 9.07 -30.81 -8.80
C THR A 24 10.25 -30.31 -7.98
N GLU A 25 10.24 -29.02 -7.58
CA GLU A 25 11.34 -28.45 -6.81
C GLU A 25 11.40 -29.01 -5.38
N MET A 26 10.25 -29.36 -4.79
CA MET A 26 10.19 -30.08 -3.51
C MET A 26 10.81 -31.47 -3.61
N THR A 27 10.49 -32.24 -4.65
CA THR A 27 11.11 -33.56 -4.88
C THR A 27 12.62 -33.44 -5.10
N ALA A 28 13.09 -32.34 -5.69
CA ALA A 28 14.53 -32.10 -5.88
C ALA A 28 15.28 -31.87 -4.55
N VAL A 29 14.64 -31.31 -3.53
CA VAL A 29 15.26 -31.07 -2.21
C VAL A 29 14.91 -32.14 -1.17
N TYR A 30 13.85 -32.92 -1.40
CA TYR A 30 13.40 -34.04 -0.58
C TYR A 30 12.89 -35.16 -1.48
N PRO A 31 13.75 -36.12 -1.89
CA PRO A 31 13.40 -37.17 -2.85
C PRO A 31 12.18 -38.02 -2.47
N ASP A 32 11.94 -38.23 -1.17
CA ASP A 32 10.79 -38.98 -0.65
C ASP A 32 9.49 -38.15 -0.60
N PHE A 33 9.49 -36.94 -1.16
CA PHE A 33 8.30 -36.08 -1.22
C PHE A 33 7.15 -36.74 -2.00
N ASN A 34 5.99 -36.88 -1.36
CA ASN A 34 4.79 -37.40 -2.00
C ASN A 34 4.11 -36.36 -2.91
N ALA A 35 4.74 -36.06 -4.05
CA ALA A 35 4.30 -35.07 -5.03
C ALA A 35 2.87 -35.35 -5.53
N ARG A 36 2.49 -36.62 -5.69
CA ARG A 36 1.13 -37.01 -6.12
C ARG A 36 0.07 -36.59 -5.10
N ALA A 37 0.30 -36.88 -3.82
CA ALA A 37 -0.61 -36.47 -2.75
C ALA A 37 -0.66 -34.95 -2.60
N PHE A 38 0.49 -34.27 -2.67
CA PHE A 38 0.55 -32.80 -2.66
C PHE A 38 -0.30 -32.20 -3.77
N LEU A 39 -0.08 -32.62 -5.02
CA LEU A 39 -0.81 -32.08 -6.18
C LEU A 39 -2.31 -32.37 -6.10
N LYS A 40 -2.71 -33.55 -5.63
CA LYS A 40 -4.12 -33.88 -5.42
C LYS A 40 -4.77 -32.89 -4.44
N ARG A 41 -4.15 -32.64 -3.28
CA ARG A 41 -4.69 -31.71 -2.26
C ARG A 41 -4.65 -30.25 -2.72
N ALA A 42 -3.57 -29.85 -3.38
CA ALA A 42 -3.38 -28.47 -3.80
C ALA A 42 -4.30 -28.06 -4.96
N ASN A 43 -4.65 -29.00 -5.86
CA ASN A 43 -5.56 -28.72 -6.98
C ASN A 43 -7.05 -28.85 -6.62
N ASP A 44 -7.38 -29.48 -5.49
CA ASP A 44 -8.78 -29.70 -5.09
C ASP A 44 -9.53 -28.36 -4.91
N GLY A 45 -10.58 -28.14 -5.72
CA GLY A 45 -11.36 -26.90 -5.72
C GLY A 45 -10.59 -25.62 -6.12
N LEU A 46 -9.44 -25.73 -6.78
CA LEU A 46 -8.53 -24.58 -7.02
C LEU A 46 -9.18 -23.37 -7.71
N ALA A 47 -10.13 -23.62 -8.62
CA ALA A 47 -10.81 -22.56 -9.37
C ALA A 47 -11.59 -21.58 -8.47
N GLU A 48 -12.15 -22.11 -7.37
CA GLU A 48 -12.98 -21.39 -6.39
C GLU A 48 -12.13 -20.58 -5.40
N LEU A 49 -10.86 -20.96 -5.22
CA LEU A 49 -9.97 -20.30 -4.26
C LEU A 49 -9.49 -18.94 -4.76
N SER A 50 -9.58 -17.94 -3.88
CA SER A 50 -8.89 -16.66 -4.02
C SER A 50 -7.38 -16.82 -3.89
N ILE A 51 -6.63 -15.79 -4.29
CA ILE A 51 -5.16 -15.82 -4.27
C ILE A 51 -4.55 -16.16 -2.90
N MET A 52 -5.08 -15.59 -1.81
CA MET A 52 -4.57 -15.85 -0.47
C MET A 52 -4.95 -17.25 0.03
N GLN A 53 -6.12 -17.76 -0.36
CA GLN A 53 -6.50 -19.14 -0.08
C GLN A 53 -5.62 -20.14 -0.85
N ARG A 54 -5.24 -19.84 -2.10
CA ARG A 54 -4.30 -20.68 -2.86
C ARG A 54 -2.91 -20.70 -2.20
N MET A 55 -2.42 -19.55 -1.74
CA MET A 55 -1.15 -19.45 -1.00
C MET A 55 -1.17 -20.29 0.28
N ALA A 56 -2.23 -20.18 1.10
CA ALA A 56 -2.40 -20.98 2.30
C ALA A 56 -2.51 -22.49 1.98
N ARG A 57 -3.26 -22.84 0.93
CA ARG A 57 -3.42 -24.23 0.48
C ARG A 57 -2.10 -24.90 0.11
N VAL A 58 -1.15 -24.17 -0.48
CA VAL A 58 0.20 -24.70 -0.75
C VAL A 58 0.87 -25.11 0.55
N SER A 59 0.89 -24.21 1.54
CA SER A 59 1.47 -24.47 2.87
C SER A 59 0.80 -25.67 3.56
N GLU A 60 -0.53 -25.71 3.58
CA GLU A 60 -1.31 -26.81 4.19
C GLU A 60 -1.11 -28.15 3.47
N SER A 61 -0.90 -28.11 2.15
CA SER A 61 -0.63 -29.29 1.34
C SER A 61 0.77 -29.83 1.58
N LEU A 62 1.78 -28.95 1.71
CA LEU A 62 3.14 -29.34 2.09
C LEU A 62 3.13 -30.01 3.47
N HIS A 63 2.51 -29.40 4.48
CA HIS A 63 2.48 -29.95 5.84
C HIS A 63 1.86 -31.35 5.90
N ALA A 64 0.74 -31.57 5.21
CA ALA A 64 0.06 -32.86 5.26
C ALA A 64 0.81 -34.01 4.57
N VAL A 65 1.84 -33.72 3.75
CA VAL A 65 2.58 -34.74 3.00
C VAL A 65 4.08 -34.76 3.32
N LEU A 66 4.53 -33.93 4.27
CA LEU A 66 5.86 -33.96 4.84
C LEU A 66 5.80 -34.68 6.20
N PRO A 67 6.20 -35.96 6.29
CA PRO A 67 6.20 -36.72 7.54
C PRO A 67 7.43 -36.36 8.40
N LEU A 68 7.63 -35.07 8.65
CA LEU A 68 8.80 -34.50 9.32
C LEU A 68 8.35 -33.69 10.54
N SER A 69 9.25 -33.51 11.50
CA SER A 69 9.07 -32.49 12.54
C SER A 69 9.01 -31.09 11.93
N PHE A 70 8.62 -30.10 12.72
CA PHE A 70 8.59 -28.71 12.28
C PHE A 70 9.99 -28.23 11.87
N GLU A 71 11.01 -28.51 12.69
CA GLU A 71 12.40 -28.13 12.47
C GLU A 71 12.98 -28.79 11.22
N GLU A 72 12.76 -30.10 11.03
CA GLU A 72 13.19 -30.81 9.82
C GLU A 72 12.47 -30.27 8.57
N SER A 73 11.18 -29.93 8.69
CA SER A 73 10.44 -29.29 7.60
C SER A 73 11.05 -27.93 7.24
N LEU A 74 11.48 -27.13 8.22
CA LEU A 74 12.13 -25.85 7.94
C LEU A 74 13.41 -26.02 7.12
N GLU A 75 14.23 -27.03 7.39
CA GLU A 75 15.46 -27.28 6.62
C GLU A 75 15.14 -27.59 5.15
N VAL A 76 14.15 -28.45 4.90
CA VAL A 76 13.70 -28.74 3.52
C VAL A 76 13.13 -27.49 2.85
N LEU A 77 12.30 -26.71 3.55
CA LEU A 77 11.71 -25.49 3.00
C LEU A 77 12.76 -24.39 2.75
N ARG A 78 13.82 -24.31 3.55
CA ARG A 78 14.97 -23.42 3.31
C ARG A 78 15.69 -23.76 2.02
N ALA A 79 15.86 -25.05 1.73
CA ALA A 79 16.42 -25.53 0.47
C ALA A 79 15.48 -25.30 -0.72
N LEU A 80 14.15 -25.35 -0.51
CA LEU A 80 13.16 -25.05 -1.54
C LEU A 80 13.17 -23.56 -1.94
N ALA A 81 13.27 -22.64 -0.97
CA ALA A 81 13.10 -21.20 -1.19
C ALA A 81 13.86 -20.62 -2.42
N PRO A 82 15.17 -20.86 -2.62
CA PRO A 82 15.90 -20.34 -3.77
C PRO A 82 15.50 -20.97 -5.11
N ARG A 83 14.72 -22.06 -5.10
CA ARG A 83 14.29 -22.81 -6.29
C ARG A 83 12.91 -22.37 -6.80
N LEU A 84 12.19 -21.57 -6.01
CA LEU A 84 10.91 -21.02 -6.42
C LEU A 84 11.09 -19.86 -7.40
N ASN A 85 10.39 -19.93 -8.52
CA ASN A 85 10.47 -18.98 -9.63
C ASN A 85 9.49 -17.80 -9.50
N SER A 86 9.05 -17.48 -8.28
CA SER A 86 8.20 -16.31 -8.00
C SER A 86 8.26 -15.92 -6.53
N GLY A 87 8.55 -14.65 -6.27
CA GLY A 87 8.58 -14.16 -4.89
C GLY A 87 7.21 -14.10 -4.22
N PHE A 88 6.14 -13.91 -5.00
CA PHE A 88 4.78 -13.96 -4.47
C PHE A 88 4.37 -15.39 -4.08
N VAL A 89 4.79 -16.39 -4.86
CA VAL A 89 4.55 -17.81 -4.54
C VAL A 89 5.31 -18.21 -3.28
N SER A 90 6.51 -17.67 -3.10
CA SER A 90 7.37 -17.91 -1.93
C SER A 90 6.76 -17.45 -0.61
N ILE A 91 5.68 -16.63 -0.61
CA ILE A 91 4.92 -16.25 0.60
C ILE A 91 4.25 -17.46 1.26
N SER A 92 4.05 -18.57 0.54
CA SER A 92 3.60 -19.83 1.13
C SER A 92 4.57 -20.41 2.19
N LEU A 93 5.87 -20.10 2.09
CA LEU A 93 6.88 -20.56 3.05
C LEU A 93 6.75 -19.87 4.43
N PRO A 94 6.72 -18.53 4.54
CA PRO A 94 6.48 -17.89 5.83
C PRO A 94 5.06 -18.20 6.36
N HIS A 95 4.07 -18.45 5.50
CA HIS A 95 2.76 -18.94 5.96
C HIS A 95 2.85 -20.27 6.71
N TYR A 96 3.66 -21.22 6.22
CA TYR A 96 3.93 -22.48 6.91
C TYR A 96 4.47 -22.22 8.33
N VAL A 97 5.45 -21.31 8.44
CA VAL A 97 6.03 -20.94 9.74
C VAL A 97 4.98 -20.36 10.69
N ALA A 98 4.12 -19.44 10.22
CA ALA A 98 3.07 -18.87 11.06
C ALA A 98 2.01 -19.88 11.49
N THR A 99 1.72 -20.87 10.64
CA THR A 99 0.66 -21.86 10.89
C THR A 99 1.14 -22.94 11.86
N TYR A 100 2.38 -23.41 11.72
CA TYR A 100 2.88 -24.59 12.43
C TYR A 100 3.97 -24.28 13.46
N GLY A 101 4.55 -23.08 13.44
CA GLY A 101 5.72 -22.72 14.25
C GLY A 101 5.45 -22.01 15.57
N ALA A 102 4.18 -21.86 15.99
CA ALA A 102 3.83 -21.11 17.20
C ALA A 102 4.52 -21.62 18.48
N HIS A 103 4.80 -22.93 18.55
CA HIS A 103 5.47 -23.58 19.68
C HIS A 103 7.01 -23.42 19.65
N ALA A 104 7.58 -22.98 18.53
CA ALA A 104 9.02 -22.91 18.28
C ALA A 104 9.40 -21.49 17.82
N PHE A 105 9.35 -20.53 18.75
CA PHE A 105 9.50 -19.10 18.45
C PHE A 105 10.84 -18.77 17.80
N GLU A 106 11.96 -19.17 18.38
CA GLU A 106 13.30 -18.88 17.90
C GLU A 106 13.56 -19.46 16.49
N PRO A 107 13.31 -20.76 16.24
CA PRO A 107 13.38 -21.32 14.88
C PRO A 107 12.46 -20.59 13.90
N SER A 108 11.25 -20.22 14.33
CA SER A 108 10.30 -19.50 13.49
C SER A 108 10.80 -18.11 13.11
N MET A 109 11.33 -17.33 14.06
CA MET A 109 11.89 -16.00 13.76
C MET A 109 13.08 -16.10 12.80
N ALA A 110 13.98 -17.06 13.02
CA ALA A 110 15.10 -17.30 12.12
C ALA A 110 14.64 -17.73 10.71
N ALA A 111 13.55 -18.50 10.61
CA ALA A 111 12.96 -18.90 9.34
C ALA A 111 12.28 -17.73 8.62
N LEU A 112 11.49 -16.90 9.33
CA LEU A 112 10.85 -15.72 8.75
C LEU A 112 11.88 -14.71 8.23
N LYS A 113 12.97 -14.47 8.98
CA LYS A 113 14.08 -13.61 8.54
C LYS A 113 14.72 -14.10 7.25
N TYR A 114 14.86 -15.42 7.08
CA TYR A 114 15.38 -16.02 5.86
C TYR A 114 14.37 -15.96 4.71
N PHE A 115 13.13 -16.42 4.92
CA PHE A 115 12.13 -16.48 3.85
C PHE A 115 11.71 -15.11 3.33
N THR A 116 11.81 -14.05 4.15
CA THR A 116 11.44 -12.70 3.69
C THR A 116 12.33 -12.17 2.57
N THR A 117 13.52 -12.74 2.33
CA THR A 117 14.38 -12.34 1.20
C THR A 117 13.94 -12.96 -0.13
N PHE A 118 13.13 -14.02 -0.11
CA PHE A 118 12.61 -14.68 -1.31
C PHE A 118 11.22 -14.20 -1.68
N GLY A 119 10.54 -13.47 -0.79
CA GLY A 119 9.20 -12.95 -1.00
C GLY A 119 8.89 -11.88 0.03
N SER A 120 8.04 -12.19 1.02
CA SER A 120 7.81 -11.35 2.18
C SER A 120 7.21 -12.18 3.32
N ALA A 121 7.72 -11.98 4.54
CA ALA A 121 7.14 -12.55 5.76
C ALA A 121 6.08 -11.63 6.42
N GLU A 122 5.67 -10.55 5.75
CA GLU A 122 4.78 -9.50 6.32
C GLU A 122 3.44 -10.04 6.84
N PHE A 123 2.89 -11.10 6.24
CA PHE A 123 1.65 -11.71 6.71
C PHE A 123 1.89 -12.66 7.88
N ALA A 124 3.00 -13.40 7.85
CA ALA A 124 3.32 -14.44 8.82
C ALA A 124 3.71 -13.87 10.18
N ILE A 125 4.57 -12.85 10.21
CA ILE A 125 5.04 -12.23 11.45
C ILE A 125 3.89 -11.66 12.30
N ARG A 126 2.76 -11.33 11.67
CA ARG A 126 1.58 -10.77 12.34
C ARG A 126 0.88 -11.73 13.27
N TYR A 127 0.96 -13.04 12.99
CA TYR A 127 0.43 -14.06 13.91
C TYR A 127 1.24 -14.07 15.20
N PHE A 128 2.57 -13.93 15.11
CA PHE A 128 3.44 -13.80 16.28
C PHE A 128 3.25 -12.46 17.00
N LEU A 129 3.08 -11.34 16.29
CA LEU A 129 2.73 -10.06 16.92
C LEU A 129 1.38 -10.10 17.66
N ARG A 130 0.43 -10.92 17.20
CA ARG A 130 -0.87 -11.09 17.85
C ARG A 130 -0.78 -11.87 19.16
N THR A 131 0.08 -12.88 19.23
CA THR A 131 0.19 -13.76 20.40
C THR A 131 1.30 -13.34 21.37
N GLU A 132 2.42 -12.83 20.87
CA GLU A 132 3.68 -12.58 21.59
C GLU A 132 4.23 -11.18 21.29
N LEU A 133 3.36 -10.16 21.34
CA LEU A 133 3.63 -8.80 20.85
C LEU A 133 4.99 -8.24 21.28
N LYS A 134 5.28 -8.20 22.59
CA LYS A 134 6.52 -7.62 23.13
C LYS A 134 7.76 -8.37 22.63
N ARG A 135 7.71 -9.70 22.65
CA ARG A 135 8.82 -10.57 22.23
C ARG A 135 9.07 -10.44 20.73
N THR A 136 8.02 -10.39 19.91
CA THR A 136 8.15 -10.21 18.47
C THR A 136 8.61 -8.80 18.10
N LEU A 137 8.13 -7.75 18.77
CA LEU A 137 8.61 -6.38 18.55
C LEU A 137 10.09 -6.22 18.90
N ALA A 138 10.61 -6.90 19.92
CA ALA A 138 12.04 -6.91 20.22
C ALA A 138 12.87 -7.49 19.06
N VAL A 139 12.44 -8.62 18.49
CA VAL A 139 13.08 -9.21 17.29
C VAL A 139 13.00 -8.26 16.09
N MET A 140 11.85 -7.62 15.89
CA MET A 140 11.65 -6.69 14.77
C MET A 140 12.43 -5.39 14.95
N HIS A 141 12.67 -4.95 16.19
CA HIS A 141 13.61 -3.86 16.48
C HIS A 141 15.00 -4.21 15.96
N ASP A 142 15.53 -5.39 16.28
CA ASP A 142 16.85 -5.81 15.79
C ASP A 142 16.87 -5.94 14.26
N TRP A 143 15.77 -6.42 13.65
CA TRP A 143 15.62 -6.48 12.20
C TRP A 143 15.62 -5.11 11.54
N SER A 144 15.20 -4.05 12.22
CA SER A 144 15.28 -2.67 11.69
C SER A 144 16.72 -2.18 11.53
N LEU A 145 17.68 -2.83 12.20
CA LEU A 145 19.11 -2.51 12.12
C LEU A 145 19.89 -3.50 11.21
N ASP A 146 19.20 -4.43 10.56
CA ASP A 146 19.84 -5.46 9.75
C ASP A 146 20.49 -4.89 8.48
N LYS A 147 21.58 -5.51 8.00
CA LYS A 147 22.24 -5.09 6.76
C LYS A 147 21.37 -5.32 5.52
N ASN A 148 20.45 -6.30 5.56
CA ASN A 148 19.58 -6.65 4.46
C ASN A 148 18.31 -5.79 4.43
N GLU A 149 18.08 -5.10 3.31
CA GLU A 149 16.91 -4.23 3.14
C GLU A 149 15.56 -4.96 3.24
N HIS A 150 15.50 -6.26 2.86
CA HIS A 150 14.27 -7.05 2.97
C HIS A 150 13.88 -7.30 4.44
N VAL A 151 14.88 -7.48 5.30
CA VAL A 151 14.70 -7.68 6.74
C VAL A 151 14.31 -6.36 7.42
N ARG A 152 14.99 -5.26 7.09
CA ARG A 152 14.61 -3.91 7.57
C ARG A 152 13.21 -3.52 7.12
N ARG A 153 12.86 -3.80 5.86
CA ARG A 153 11.53 -3.54 5.34
C ARG A 153 10.49 -4.38 6.09
N LEU A 154 10.76 -5.66 6.37
CA LEU A 154 9.86 -6.50 7.17
C LEU A 154 9.63 -5.92 8.57
N ALA A 155 10.66 -5.37 9.21
CA ALA A 155 10.53 -4.72 10.51
C ALA A 155 9.51 -3.58 10.48
N SER A 156 9.49 -2.74 9.44
CA SER A 156 8.48 -1.69 9.30
C SER A 156 7.13 -2.22 8.80
N GLU A 157 7.12 -3.11 7.81
CA GLU A 157 5.90 -3.53 7.13
C GLU A 157 5.06 -4.49 7.96
N GLY A 158 5.70 -5.46 8.60
CA GLY A 158 5.05 -6.53 9.35
C GLY A 158 4.24 -6.01 10.53
N CYS A 159 4.68 -4.91 11.14
CA CYS A 159 4.02 -4.29 12.29
C CYS A 159 3.11 -3.12 11.90
N ARG A 160 2.79 -2.93 10.60
CA ARG A 160 1.82 -1.91 10.18
C ARG A 160 0.46 -2.10 10.86
N PRO A 161 -0.19 -1.04 11.37
CA PRO A 161 -1.53 -1.13 11.96
C PRO A 161 -2.57 -1.69 10.98
N ARG A 162 -2.51 -1.27 9.71
CA ARG A 162 -3.55 -1.48 8.69
C ARG A 162 -2.98 -2.11 7.40
N LEU A 163 -2.15 -3.14 7.53
CA LEU A 163 -1.57 -3.84 6.37
C LEU A 163 -2.69 -4.43 5.48
N PRO A 164 -2.72 -4.12 4.16
CA PRO A 164 -3.67 -4.72 3.23
C PRO A 164 -3.58 -6.24 3.20
N TRP A 165 -4.70 -6.92 2.96
CA TRP A 165 -4.81 -8.39 2.91
C TRP A 165 -4.46 -9.13 4.20
N SER A 166 -4.30 -8.40 5.31
CA SER A 166 -4.15 -8.96 6.65
C SER A 166 -5.16 -8.34 7.62
N PHE A 167 -5.29 -8.96 8.79
CA PHE A 167 -6.01 -8.38 9.91
C PHE A 167 -5.29 -7.16 10.47
N ARG A 168 -6.01 -6.26 11.15
CA ARG A 168 -5.38 -5.12 11.84
C ARG A 168 -4.66 -5.58 13.10
N LEU A 169 -3.58 -4.89 13.46
CA LEU A 169 -2.89 -5.09 14.75
C LEU A 169 -3.40 -4.05 15.73
N GLU A 170 -4.50 -4.38 16.43
CA GLU A 170 -5.25 -3.44 17.27
C GLU A 170 -4.38 -2.79 18.36
N GLN A 171 -3.48 -3.55 18.99
CA GLN A 171 -2.58 -3.01 20.02
C GLN A 171 -1.61 -1.95 19.45
N ILE A 172 -1.02 -2.20 18.28
CA ILE A 172 -0.14 -1.23 17.61
C ILE A 172 -0.94 -0.05 17.03
N GLN A 173 -2.17 -0.32 16.58
CA GLN A 173 -3.07 0.73 16.13
C GLN A 173 -3.46 1.67 17.27
N ALA A 174 -3.69 1.15 18.48
CA ALA A 174 -4.08 1.92 19.66
C ALA A 174 -2.90 2.68 20.30
N ASP A 175 -1.68 2.16 20.19
CA ASP A 175 -0.47 2.77 20.73
C ASP A 175 0.66 2.80 19.68
N PRO A 176 0.83 3.93 18.97
CA PRO A 176 1.89 4.07 17.97
C PRO A 176 3.30 4.07 18.57
N SER A 177 3.45 4.28 19.89
CA SER A 177 4.77 4.27 20.54
C SER A 177 5.46 2.90 20.47
N LEU A 178 4.68 1.81 20.38
CA LEU A 178 5.16 0.43 20.32
C LEU A 178 6.08 0.15 19.12
N ALA A 179 5.87 0.84 18.00
CA ALA A 179 6.69 0.69 16.78
C ALA A 179 7.59 1.91 16.51
N ALA A 180 7.59 2.91 17.40
CA ALA A 180 8.25 4.20 17.15
C ALA A 180 9.76 4.06 16.91
N THR A 181 10.46 3.27 17.73
CA THR A 181 11.92 3.06 17.58
C THR A 181 12.27 2.36 16.27
N ILE A 182 11.44 1.41 15.80
CA ILE A 182 11.63 0.77 14.49
C ILE A 182 11.55 1.83 13.37
N LEU A 183 10.55 2.71 13.42
CA LEU A 183 10.37 3.75 12.40
C LEU A 183 11.48 4.80 12.48
N ASP A 184 11.96 5.11 13.69
CA ASP A 184 13.06 6.04 13.91
C ASP A 184 14.40 5.53 13.36
N ASN A 185 14.69 4.23 13.55
CA ASN A 185 15.87 3.59 12.96
C ASN A 185 15.86 3.67 11.42
N LEU A 186 14.68 3.66 10.80
CA LEU A 186 14.49 3.58 9.35
C LEU A 186 14.14 4.93 8.68
N LYS A 187 14.08 6.03 9.44
CA LYS A 187 13.62 7.36 8.96
C LYS A 187 14.48 8.00 7.87
N ALA A 188 15.68 7.47 7.64
CA ALA A 188 16.62 7.94 6.62
C ALA A 188 17.19 6.79 5.77
N ASP A 189 16.55 5.62 5.77
CA ASP A 189 17.07 4.41 5.10
C ASP A 189 17.41 4.64 3.62
N ASP A 190 18.52 4.09 3.14
CA ASP A 190 18.98 4.21 1.75
C ASP A 190 18.12 3.42 0.77
N SER A 191 17.44 2.35 1.22
CA SER A 191 16.54 1.56 0.39
C SER A 191 15.20 2.26 0.18
N LEU A 192 14.85 2.52 -1.10
CA LEU A 192 13.50 3.00 -1.44
C LEU A 192 12.42 2.00 -1.03
N TYR A 193 12.72 0.70 -1.01
CA TYR A 193 11.79 -0.34 -0.61
C TYR A 193 11.43 -0.21 0.88
N VAL A 194 12.43 0.01 1.73
CA VAL A 194 12.24 0.30 3.16
C VAL A 194 11.50 1.61 3.37
N ARG A 195 11.92 2.71 2.72
CA ARG A 195 11.27 4.03 2.88
C ARG A 195 9.79 3.99 2.51
N LYS A 196 9.41 3.25 1.46
CA LYS A 196 7.99 3.04 1.09
C LYS A 196 7.21 2.41 2.23
N SER A 197 7.80 1.43 2.91
CA SER A 197 7.17 0.79 4.06
C SER A 197 6.98 1.75 5.22
N VAL A 198 8.03 2.49 5.61
CA VAL A 198 7.96 3.49 6.70
C VAL A 198 6.89 4.53 6.42
N ALA A 199 6.87 5.08 5.21
CA ALA A 199 5.86 6.07 4.81
C ALA A 199 4.43 5.49 4.75
N ASN A 200 4.27 4.20 4.45
CA ASN A 200 2.97 3.55 4.51
C ASN A 200 2.54 3.27 5.95
N HIS A 201 3.46 2.85 6.81
CA HIS A 201 3.22 2.64 8.22
C HIS A 201 2.77 3.94 8.89
N LEU A 202 3.53 5.03 8.75
CA LEU A 202 3.15 6.33 9.29
C LEU A 202 1.80 6.82 8.75
N ASN A 203 1.54 6.65 7.45
CA ASN A 203 0.23 6.99 6.88
C ASN A 203 -0.92 6.14 7.45
N ASP A 204 -0.68 4.88 7.82
CA ASP A 204 -1.68 4.08 8.53
C ASP A 204 -1.96 4.66 9.92
N ILE A 205 -0.92 5.09 10.64
CA ILE A 205 -1.06 5.74 11.96
C ILE A 205 -1.87 7.04 11.85
N THR A 206 -1.70 7.85 10.78
CA THR A 206 -2.48 9.10 10.61
C THR A 206 -4.00 8.91 10.58
N LYS A 207 -4.50 7.67 10.43
CA LYS A 207 -5.93 7.36 10.43
C LYS A 207 -6.55 7.38 11.82
N ASP A 208 -5.72 7.21 12.86
CA ASP A 208 -6.14 7.10 14.25
C ASP A 208 -5.42 8.14 15.13
N HIS A 209 -4.13 8.37 14.87
CA HIS A 209 -3.27 9.27 15.64
C HIS A 209 -2.55 10.29 14.73
N PRO A 210 -3.28 11.21 14.06
CA PRO A 210 -2.69 12.19 13.16
C PRO A 210 -1.71 13.13 13.84
N GLU A 211 -2.04 13.64 15.03
CA GLU A 211 -1.18 14.57 15.78
C GLU A 211 0.15 13.92 16.17
N TRP A 212 0.13 12.65 16.61
CA TRP A 212 1.36 11.92 16.94
C TRP A 212 2.33 11.82 15.76
N VAL A 213 1.82 11.59 14.55
CA VAL A 213 2.65 11.52 13.33
C VAL A 213 3.17 12.91 12.95
N LEU A 214 2.37 13.96 13.13
CA LEU A 214 2.78 15.34 12.89
C LEU A 214 3.92 15.74 13.85
N ASP A 215 3.73 15.51 15.15
CA ASP A 215 4.74 15.80 16.18
C ASP A 215 6.04 15.03 15.91
N LEU A 216 5.94 13.74 15.55
CA LEU A 216 7.10 12.92 15.20
C LEU A 216 7.85 13.49 13.99
N ILE A 217 7.17 13.80 12.89
CA ILE A 217 7.81 14.27 11.66
C ILE A 217 8.39 15.68 11.84
N GLU A 218 7.74 16.55 12.63
CA GLU A 218 8.26 17.88 12.97
C GLU A 218 9.56 17.79 13.79
N SER A 219 9.75 16.70 14.56
CA SER A 219 11.01 16.46 15.28
C SER A 219 12.17 15.98 14.38
N TRP A 220 11.90 15.59 13.14
CA TRP A 220 12.91 15.07 12.21
C TRP A 220 13.57 16.18 11.40
N SER A 221 14.88 16.04 11.13
CA SER A 221 15.54 16.89 10.12
C SER A 221 15.12 16.49 8.72
N LEU A 222 14.42 17.38 8.02
CA LEU A 222 13.97 17.20 6.64
C LEU A 222 14.99 17.70 5.60
N GLU A 223 16.19 18.09 6.02
CA GLU A 223 17.30 18.37 5.11
C GLU A 223 17.77 17.10 4.40
N ASN A 224 17.66 15.94 5.07
CA ASN A 224 17.91 14.66 4.44
C ASN A 224 16.79 14.34 3.43
N ARG A 225 17.17 14.21 2.16
CA ARG A 225 16.24 13.90 1.04
C ARG A 225 15.41 12.62 1.26
N HIS A 226 15.96 11.63 1.97
CA HIS A 226 15.28 10.35 2.26
C HIS A 226 14.20 10.54 3.32
N THR A 227 14.50 11.29 4.38
CA THR A 227 13.53 11.65 5.43
C THR A 227 12.44 12.57 4.90
N ALA A 228 12.80 13.59 4.11
CA ALA A 228 11.84 14.46 3.44
C ALA A 228 10.88 13.70 2.51
N TRP A 229 11.41 12.68 1.82
CA TRP A 229 10.58 11.79 0.99
C TRP A 229 9.60 11.00 1.86
N ILE A 230 10.05 10.39 2.96
CA ILE A 230 9.18 9.66 3.89
C ILE A 230 8.08 10.59 4.42
N ALA A 231 8.43 11.77 4.93
CA ALA A 231 7.49 12.74 5.49
C ALA A 231 6.36 13.08 4.50
N ARG A 232 6.72 13.44 3.27
CA ARG A 232 5.74 13.78 2.21
C ARG A 232 4.81 12.61 1.91
N HIS A 233 5.34 11.40 1.84
CA HIS A 233 4.55 10.21 1.54
C HIS A 233 3.70 9.78 2.74
N ALA A 234 4.20 9.87 3.97
CA ALA A 234 3.48 9.58 5.21
C ALA A 234 2.26 10.50 5.39
N LEU A 235 2.45 11.79 5.15
CA LEU A 235 1.43 12.81 5.34
C LEU A 235 0.44 12.94 4.18
N ARG A 236 0.56 12.14 3.12
CA ARG A 236 -0.24 12.24 1.87
C ARG A 236 -1.76 12.27 2.11
N SER A 237 -2.23 11.60 3.15
CA SER A 237 -3.65 11.58 3.49
C SER A 237 -4.08 12.89 4.15
N LEU A 238 -3.32 13.36 5.14
CA LEU A 238 -3.56 14.63 5.83
C LEU A 238 -3.45 15.82 4.88
N ILE A 239 -2.46 15.82 3.99
CA ILE A 239 -2.30 16.84 2.94
C ILE A 239 -3.55 16.90 2.06
N LYS A 240 -4.10 15.76 1.62
CA LYS A 240 -5.34 15.72 0.83
C LYS A 240 -6.57 16.17 1.63
N GLN A 241 -6.53 16.07 2.95
CA GLN A 241 -7.58 16.59 3.82
C GLN A 241 -7.40 18.09 4.11
N GLY A 242 -6.35 18.73 3.58
CA GLY A 242 -6.06 20.14 3.82
C GLY A 242 -5.52 20.44 5.21
N ASN A 243 -4.96 19.44 5.91
CA ASN A 243 -4.37 19.65 7.24
C ASN A 243 -3.18 20.63 7.14
N GLN A 244 -3.28 21.76 7.84
CA GLN A 244 -2.33 22.86 7.72
C GLN A 244 -0.94 22.53 8.29
N ARG A 245 -0.85 21.76 9.38
CA ARG A 245 0.45 21.28 9.90
C ARG A 245 1.16 20.40 8.88
N ALA A 246 0.44 19.43 8.30
CA ALA A 246 0.99 18.55 7.27
C ALA A 246 1.47 19.30 6.02
N LEU A 247 0.75 20.34 5.61
CA LEU A 247 1.13 21.21 4.51
C LEU A 247 2.35 22.08 4.85
N ALA A 248 2.41 22.64 6.06
CA ALA A 248 3.55 23.41 6.55
C ALA A 248 4.84 22.58 6.57
N ILE A 249 4.78 21.33 7.02
CA ILE A 249 5.91 20.39 7.02
C ILE A 249 6.54 20.21 5.63
N ILE A 250 5.74 20.27 4.55
CA ILE A 250 6.24 20.16 3.17
C ILE A 250 6.47 21.53 2.50
N GLY A 251 6.48 22.60 3.28
CA GLY A 251 6.75 23.97 2.85
C GLY A 251 5.58 24.68 2.18
N ALA A 252 4.37 24.11 2.21
CA ALA A 252 3.17 24.65 1.55
C ALA A 252 2.07 25.05 2.56
N GLY A 253 2.48 25.44 3.77
CA GLY A 253 1.56 25.87 4.82
C GLY A 253 1.06 27.30 4.62
N GLY A 254 -0.04 27.62 5.31
CA GLY A 254 -0.64 28.95 5.25
C GLY A 254 -1.61 29.11 4.07
N LYS A 255 -2.33 30.23 4.10
CA LYS A 255 -3.29 30.58 3.06
C LYS A 255 -2.55 30.85 1.75
N PRO A 256 -2.92 30.20 0.64
CA PRO A 256 -2.30 30.47 -0.65
C PRO A 256 -2.70 31.87 -1.15
N GLU A 257 -1.71 32.67 -1.52
CA GLU A 257 -1.92 34.01 -2.05
C GLU A 257 -1.92 33.96 -3.58
N VAL A 258 -3.01 33.41 -4.11
CA VAL A 258 -3.21 33.21 -5.55
C VAL A 258 -4.64 33.52 -5.97
N GLU A 259 -4.78 33.91 -7.24
CA GLU A 259 -6.08 34.00 -7.92
C GLU A 259 -6.24 32.79 -8.85
N ILE A 260 -7.43 32.19 -8.83
CA ILE A 260 -7.81 31.15 -9.80
C ILE A 260 -8.61 31.80 -10.93
N ILE A 261 -8.12 31.65 -12.15
CA ILE A 261 -8.67 32.28 -13.35
C ILE A 261 -9.20 31.20 -14.30
N GLU A 262 -10.35 31.45 -14.94
CA GLU A 262 -10.93 30.59 -15.99
C GLU A 262 -11.06 29.11 -15.60
N VAL A 263 -11.64 28.84 -14.42
CA VAL A 263 -11.95 27.46 -14.02
C VAL A 263 -13.06 26.89 -14.88
N LYS A 264 -12.80 25.76 -15.53
CA LYS A 264 -13.80 25.04 -16.34
C LYS A 264 -13.56 23.54 -16.35
N VAL A 265 -14.63 22.79 -16.51
CA VAL A 265 -14.60 21.36 -16.83
C VAL A 265 -15.31 21.14 -18.16
N GLU A 266 -14.65 20.44 -19.07
CA GLU A 266 -15.17 20.15 -20.41
C GLU A 266 -15.04 18.64 -20.74
N PRO A 267 -16.05 18.03 -21.37
CA PRO A 267 -17.37 18.61 -21.67
C PRO A 267 -18.23 18.76 -20.40
N ALA A 268 -19.25 19.62 -20.47
CA ALA A 268 -20.15 19.88 -19.34
C ALA A 268 -21.09 18.72 -19.02
N VAL A 269 -21.33 17.84 -20.00
CA VAL A 269 -22.18 16.65 -19.90
C VAL A 269 -21.42 15.47 -20.51
N ILE A 270 -21.41 14.33 -19.84
CA ILE A 270 -20.78 13.09 -20.31
C ILE A 270 -21.69 11.87 -20.11
N ALA A 271 -21.48 10.85 -20.95
CA ALA A 271 -21.89 9.49 -20.67
C ALA A 271 -20.85 8.76 -19.80
N LEU A 272 -21.25 7.67 -19.14
CA LEU A 272 -20.32 6.85 -18.36
C LEU A 272 -19.29 6.17 -19.28
N GLY A 273 -18.01 6.26 -18.92
CA GLY A 273 -16.87 5.79 -19.71
C GLY A 273 -16.07 6.91 -20.37
N GLU A 274 -16.67 8.09 -20.53
CA GLU A 274 -16.03 9.24 -21.15
C GLU A 274 -15.06 9.98 -20.22
N LYS A 275 -14.39 11.00 -20.77
CA LYS A 275 -13.34 11.75 -20.12
C LYS A 275 -13.76 13.21 -19.95
N ILE A 276 -13.59 13.72 -18.73
CA ILE A 276 -13.65 15.16 -18.45
C ILE A 276 -12.24 15.76 -18.44
N THR A 277 -12.13 17.05 -18.70
CA THR A 277 -10.90 17.83 -18.57
C THR A 277 -11.15 19.04 -17.70
N LEU A 278 -10.59 19.03 -16.49
CA LEU A 278 -10.51 20.21 -15.62
C LEU A 278 -9.39 21.11 -16.10
N SER A 279 -9.63 22.41 -16.23
CA SER A 279 -8.59 23.38 -16.54
C SER A 279 -8.83 24.72 -15.84
N PHE A 280 -7.74 25.38 -15.42
CA PHE A 280 -7.73 26.70 -14.78
C PHE A 280 -6.31 27.29 -14.86
N SER A 281 -6.18 28.58 -14.61
CA SER A 281 -4.88 29.25 -14.44
C SER A 281 -4.72 29.68 -12.99
N VAL A 282 -3.51 29.54 -12.44
CA VAL A 282 -3.17 29.97 -11.08
C VAL A 282 -2.21 31.14 -11.18
N LYS A 283 -2.62 32.31 -10.70
CA LYS A 283 -1.83 33.53 -10.72
C LYS A 283 -1.38 33.89 -9.31
N SER A 284 -0.07 34.05 -9.12
CA SER A 284 0.51 34.48 -7.84
C SER A 284 0.20 35.95 -7.57
N THR A 285 -0.23 36.28 -6.35
CA THR A 285 -0.43 37.68 -5.91
C THR A 285 0.74 38.22 -5.10
N VAL A 286 1.67 37.36 -4.67
CA VAL A 286 2.89 37.75 -3.93
C VAL A 286 4.02 38.23 -4.85
N GLU A 287 4.96 38.96 -4.27
CA GLU A 287 6.20 39.42 -4.94
C GLU A 287 7.25 38.31 -5.07
N ASP A 288 7.34 37.43 -4.08
CA ASP A 288 8.32 36.35 -4.02
C ASP A 288 7.71 34.98 -4.40
N SER A 289 8.56 33.96 -4.47
CA SER A 289 8.10 32.60 -4.78
C SER A 289 7.35 31.95 -3.61
N GLN A 290 6.26 31.25 -3.90
CA GLN A 290 5.50 30.47 -2.92
C GLN A 290 5.37 29.01 -3.34
N ARG A 291 5.34 28.09 -2.37
CA ARG A 291 5.11 26.66 -2.64
C ARG A 291 3.61 26.38 -2.62
N LEU A 292 3.14 25.75 -3.69
CA LEU A 292 1.74 25.37 -3.86
C LEU A 292 1.60 23.85 -3.94
N VAL A 293 0.64 23.31 -3.20
CA VAL A 293 0.07 21.97 -3.36
C VAL A 293 -1.32 22.13 -3.94
N ILE A 294 -1.43 21.80 -5.21
CA ILE A 294 -2.66 21.93 -5.99
C ILE A 294 -3.26 20.53 -6.16
N ASP A 295 -4.43 20.35 -5.58
CA ASP A 295 -5.26 19.16 -5.69
C ASP A 295 -6.61 19.57 -6.30
N TYR A 296 -7.44 18.59 -6.66
CA TYR A 296 -8.83 18.85 -6.97
C TYR A 296 -9.72 17.79 -6.35
N ALA A 297 -10.95 18.16 -6.00
CA ALA A 297 -11.95 17.23 -5.49
C ALA A 297 -13.09 17.09 -6.50
N ILE A 298 -13.64 15.88 -6.61
CA ILE A 298 -14.93 15.64 -7.26
C ILE A 298 -15.91 15.17 -6.20
N ASP A 299 -17.03 15.87 -6.11
CA ASP A 299 -18.16 15.49 -5.26
C ASP A 299 -19.02 14.50 -6.05
N TYR A 300 -18.73 13.20 -5.86
CA TYR A 300 -19.42 12.14 -6.59
C TYR A 300 -20.82 11.91 -6.05
N VAL A 301 -21.81 11.91 -6.95
CA VAL A 301 -23.19 11.52 -6.63
C VAL A 301 -23.21 10.05 -6.19
N LYS A 302 -24.01 9.77 -5.17
CA LYS A 302 -24.21 8.44 -4.58
C LYS A 302 -25.61 7.93 -4.91
N ALA A 303 -25.85 6.64 -4.64
CA ALA A 303 -27.15 5.99 -4.90
C ALA A 303 -28.36 6.71 -4.31
N ASN A 304 -28.19 7.40 -3.17
CA ASN A 304 -29.23 8.13 -2.46
C ASN A 304 -29.31 9.62 -2.85
N GLY A 305 -28.62 10.06 -3.90
CA GLY A 305 -28.57 11.45 -4.34
C GLY A 305 -27.63 12.37 -3.54
N SER A 306 -27.09 11.92 -2.40
CA SER A 306 -26.04 12.67 -1.69
C SER A 306 -24.72 12.68 -2.46
N THR A 307 -23.79 13.57 -2.10
CA THR A 307 -22.46 13.63 -2.70
C THR A 307 -21.35 13.22 -1.73
N SER A 308 -20.24 12.72 -2.27
CA SER A 308 -19.04 12.38 -1.52
C SER A 308 -17.79 12.90 -2.22
N ALA A 309 -17.09 13.81 -1.55
CA ALA A 309 -15.85 14.39 -2.03
C ALA A 309 -14.74 13.34 -2.16
N LYS A 310 -14.12 13.29 -3.33
CA LYS A 310 -12.89 12.53 -3.58
C LYS A 310 -11.79 13.46 -4.05
N VAL A 311 -10.76 13.60 -3.24
CA VAL A 311 -9.57 14.39 -3.56
C VAL A 311 -8.58 13.59 -4.41
N PHE A 312 -8.11 14.21 -5.49
CA PHE A 312 -7.12 13.72 -6.42
C PHE A 312 -5.89 14.65 -6.41
N LYS A 313 -4.70 14.05 -6.48
CA LYS A 313 -3.45 14.80 -6.63
C LYS A 313 -3.37 15.38 -8.04
N LEU A 314 -2.95 16.64 -8.13
CA LEU A 314 -2.79 17.31 -9.42
C LEU A 314 -1.35 17.80 -9.65
N LYS A 315 -0.84 18.73 -8.84
CA LYS A 315 0.51 19.28 -9.03
C LYS A 315 1.03 19.89 -7.73
N ALA A 316 2.31 19.71 -7.44
CA ALA A 316 3.01 20.49 -6.41
C ALA A 316 4.15 21.25 -7.09
N LEU A 317 4.20 22.56 -6.91
CA LEU A 317 5.16 23.44 -7.59
C LEU A 317 5.56 24.62 -6.71
N THR A 318 6.70 25.22 -7.00
CA THR A 318 7.08 26.53 -6.45
C THR A 318 6.74 27.56 -7.52
N LEU A 319 5.74 28.40 -7.27
CA LEU A 319 5.27 29.41 -8.23
C LEU A 319 6.02 30.71 -7.97
N PRO A 320 6.75 31.25 -8.96
CA PRO A 320 7.38 32.55 -8.81
C PRO A 320 6.37 33.67 -8.54
N GLY A 321 6.82 34.76 -7.91
CA GLY A 321 6.01 35.93 -7.65
C GLY A 321 5.43 36.51 -8.94
N LYS A 322 4.18 36.97 -8.88
CA LYS A 322 3.37 37.49 -10.01
C LYS A 322 3.21 36.56 -11.22
N ALA A 323 3.80 35.37 -11.21
CA ALA A 323 3.72 34.42 -12.31
C ALA A 323 2.32 33.82 -12.43
N CYS A 324 2.00 33.35 -13.63
CA CYS A 324 0.75 32.66 -13.93
C CYS A 324 1.07 31.29 -14.56
N GLU A 325 0.48 30.23 -14.00
CA GLU A 325 0.66 28.86 -14.45
C GLU A 325 -0.67 28.30 -14.96
N ARG A 326 -0.71 27.85 -16.21
CA ARG A 326 -1.87 27.15 -16.78
C ARG A 326 -1.85 25.67 -16.39
N ILE A 327 -2.98 25.17 -15.92
CA ILE A 327 -3.15 23.78 -15.48
C ILE A 327 -4.31 23.14 -16.22
N ALA A 328 -4.09 21.89 -16.67
CA ALA A 328 -5.14 21.04 -17.21
C ALA A 328 -4.96 19.58 -16.77
N ARG A 329 -6.06 18.90 -16.44
CA ARG A 329 -6.08 17.49 -16.03
C ARG A 329 -7.27 16.78 -16.63
N GLY A 330 -6.98 15.76 -17.43
CA GLY A 330 -7.97 14.80 -17.91
C GLY A 330 -8.28 13.71 -16.88
N GLN A 331 -9.54 13.35 -16.74
CA GLN A 331 -9.99 12.25 -15.90
C GLN A 331 -11.06 11.40 -16.59
N HIS A 332 -10.78 10.11 -16.75
CA HIS A 332 -11.75 9.15 -17.26
C HIS A 332 -12.73 8.76 -16.15
N ILE A 333 -14.02 8.91 -16.43
CA ILE A 333 -15.12 8.58 -15.52
C ILE A 333 -15.68 7.24 -15.98
N LYS A 334 -15.04 6.16 -15.58
CA LYS A 334 -15.46 4.78 -15.92
C LYS A 334 -15.84 4.00 -14.68
N ALA A 335 -16.75 3.04 -14.84
CA ALA A 335 -17.03 2.08 -13.80
C ALA A 335 -15.75 1.35 -13.39
N LEU A 336 -15.49 1.32 -12.09
CA LEU A 336 -14.40 0.55 -11.49
C LEU A 336 -15.00 -0.49 -10.56
N THR A 337 -14.32 -1.63 -10.40
CA THR A 337 -14.69 -2.64 -9.38
C THR A 337 -14.77 -2.04 -7.97
N THR A 338 -14.05 -0.94 -7.73
CA THR A 338 -14.00 -0.23 -6.43
C THR A 338 -14.88 1.01 -6.36
N ARG A 339 -15.56 1.40 -7.45
CA ARG A 339 -16.39 2.61 -7.49
C ARG A 339 -17.47 2.53 -8.56
N LYS A 340 -18.72 2.52 -8.10
CA LYS A 340 -19.90 2.78 -8.94
C LYS A 340 -20.12 4.28 -9.05
N HIS A 341 -20.48 4.72 -10.26
CA HIS A 341 -20.87 6.09 -10.58
C HIS A 341 -22.39 6.14 -10.77
N TYR A 342 -22.98 7.31 -10.52
CA TYR A 342 -24.41 7.55 -10.62
C TYR A 342 -24.64 8.80 -11.46
N ALA A 343 -25.79 8.89 -12.13
CA ALA A 343 -26.17 10.06 -12.90
C ALA A 343 -26.35 11.31 -12.03
N GLY A 344 -26.28 12.49 -12.65
CA GLY A 344 -26.50 13.79 -12.02
C GLY A 344 -25.28 14.71 -12.01
N THR A 345 -25.43 15.87 -11.36
CA THR A 345 -24.40 16.91 -11.30
C THR A 345 -23.28 16.57 -10.31
N HIS A 346 -22.05 16.59 -10.80
CA HIS A 346 -20.83 16.34 -10.06
C HIS A 346 -20.03 17.62 -9.95
N ALA A 347 -19.94 18.19 -8.74
CA ALA A 347 -19.12 19.37 -8.52
C ALA A 347 -17.63 19.03 -8.55
N VAL A 348 -16.83 19.94 -9.10
CA VAL A 348 -15.37 19.85 -9.18
C VAL A 348 -14.78 21.07 -8.51
N HIS A 349 -13.91 20.85 -7.54
CA HIS A 349 -13.32 21.89 -6.71
C HIS A 349 -11.81 21.96 -6.90
N VAL A 350 -11.25 23.15 -7.11
CA VAL A 350 -9.81 23.38 -7.11
C VAL A 350 -9.37 23.66 -5.67
N LEU A 351 -8.41 22.86 -5.19
CA LEU A 351 -7.85 22.98 -3.86
C LEU A 351 -6.40 23.43 -3.97
N VAL A 352 -6.03 24.53 -3.30
CA VAL A 352 -4.64 25.00 -3.22
C VAL A 352 -4.27 25.13 -1.75
N ASN A 353 -3.18 24.49 -1.33
CA ASN A 353 -2.73 24.45 0.07
C ASN A 353 -3.88 24.12 1.05
N GLY A 354 -4.76 23.20 0.64
CA GLY A 354 -5.91 22.76 1.44
C GLY A 354 -7.15 23.65 1.35
N GLU A 355 -7.06 24.85 0.79
CA GLU A 355 -8.19 25.76 0.62
C GLU A 355 -8.93 25.54 -0.70
N ARG A 356 -10.27 25.54 -0.65
CA ARG A 356 -11.11 25.52 -1.85
C ARG A 356 -11.21 26.93 -2.42
N LEU A 357 -10.53 27.17 -3.54
CA LEU A 357 -10.47 28.51 -4.15
C LEU A 357 -11.44 28.69 -5.33
N ALA A 358 -11.83 27.61 -5.99
CA ALA A 358 -12.73 27.68 -7.14
C ALA A 358 -13.54 26.40 -7.31
N SER A 359 -14.70 26.50 -7.96
CA SER A 359 -15.59 25.37 -8.24
C SER A 359 -16.21 25.47 -9.62
N THR A 360 -16.49 24.32 -10.22
CA THR A 360 -17.24 24.14 -11.46
C THR A 360 -17.98 22.79 -11.39
N ALA A 361 -18.62 22.33 -12.43
CA ALA A 361 -19.33 21.05 -12.43
C ALA A 361 -19.39 20.41 -13.82
N PHE A 362 -19.69 19.11 -13.83
CA PHE A 362 -20.12 18.37 -15.02
C PHE A 362 -21.30 17.46 -14.65
N GLU A 363 -22.05 17.02 -15.64
CA GLU A 363 -23.18 16.10 -15.47
C GLU A 363 -22.85 14.73 -16.07
N ILE A 364 -23.22 13.67 -15.34
CA ILE A 364 -23.27 12.32 -15.89
C ILE A 364 -24.73 12.04 -16.28
N THR A 365 -24.99 11.74 -17.54
CA THR A 365 -26.33 11.37 -17.98
C THR A 365 -26.74 10.02 -17.40
N ALA A 366 -28.04 9.81 -17.19
CA ALA A 366 -28.54 8.44 -16.99
C ALA A 366 -28.21 7.61 -18.25
N ASP A 367 -27.82 6.34 -18.06
CA ASP A 367 -27.79 5.41 -19.18
C ASP A 367 -29.22 5.35 -19.75
N ALA A 368 -29.37 5.46 -21.07
CA ALA A 368 -30.65 5.18 -21.71
C ALA A 368 -30.92 3.69 -21.50
N ASP A 369 -32.03 3.36 -20.84
CA ASP A 369 -32.46 1.99 -20.52
C ASP A 369 -32.44 1.04 -21.74
#